data_AF-A0A2D4M4Q3-F1
#
_entry.id   AF-A0A2D4M4Q3-F1
#
_cell.length_a   1.000
_cell.length_b   1.000
_cell.length_c   1.000
_cell.angle_alpha   90.00
_cell.angle_beta   90.00
_cell.angle_gamma   90.00
#
_symmetry.space_group_name_H-M   'P 1'
#
loop_
_entity.id
_entity.type
_entity.pdbx_description
1 polymer ?
#
loop_
_entity_poly.entity_id
_entity_poly.type
_entity_poly.pdbx_seq_one_letter_code
_entity_poly.pdbx_strand_id
1 'polypeptide(L)'
;MLANTSQELLNGNSDCLHPIQDIISDVILQYPKQGIFSVTCPHPDIFLVARIEKVLQGSITHCAEPYMKSSDSSKVAQKVLKNAKQACQRLGQYRMPFAWAARTLFKDMAGTLDKSARFSTLYKQDSNKLSNEDMLKLLADFRKPEKMSKLPVILGNLDITIDNVSPEVPNFVNSSYIPMKQFENNSKAVVTFEVEEFVPCIPKHTQPFTIYNNHLYVYPKHLKYDSQKSFAKARNIAVCIEFRDSDDEDSRPLKCIYGRPGGPIFTRQAFVAVLHHQQNPEFYDEVK
;
A
#
# COMPACT_ATOMS: atom_id res chain seq x y z
N MET A 1 9.67 -19.95 46.46
CA MET A 1 10.07 -18.69 45.79
C MET A 1 10.64 -19.07 44.44
N LEU A 2 9.83 -18.98 43.37
CA LEU A 2 10.28 -19.16 42.00
C LEU A 2 10.12 -17.81 41.32
N ALA A 3 11.24 -17.20 40.93
CA ALA A 3 11.27 -15.91 40.27
C ALA A 3 10.65 -16.04 38.88
N ASN A 4 9.60 -15.26 38.64
CA ASN A 4 8.98 -15.12 37.33
C ASN A 4 9.62 -13.90 36.66
N THR A 5 10.62 -14.11 35.81
CA THR A 5 11.20 -13.06 34.96
C THR A 5 10.29 -12.82 33.77
N SER A 6 9.29 -11.97 33.96
CA SER A 6 8.57 -11.33 32.85
C SER A 6 9.44 -10.16 32.37
N GLN A 7 10.16 -10.33 31.26
CA GLN A 7 10.80 -9.21 30.58
C GLN A 7 9.71 -8.37 29.91
N GLU A 8 9.36 -7.26 30.54
CA GLU A 8 8.61 -6.18 29.90
C GLU A 8 9.49 -5.54 28.83
N LEU A 9 9.13 -5.77 27.56
CA LEU A 9 9.71 -5.08 26.41
C LEU A 9 9.18 -3.65 26.38
N LEU A 10 9.91 -2.71 26.97
CA LEU A 10 9.68 -1.27 26.85
C LEU A 10 10.29 -0.75 25.53
N ASN A 11 9.47 -0.08 24.72
CA ASN A 11 9.90 0.57 23.47
C ASN A 11 10.61 1.90 23.78
N GLY A 12 11.84 2.07 23.29
CA GLY A 12 12.55 3.35 23.40
C GLY A 12 14.06 3.32 23.17
N ASN A 13 14.71 2.14 23.23
CA ASN A 13 16.10 2.00 22.82
C ASN A 13 16.17 1.61 21.33
N SER A 14 17.22 2.08 20.65
CA SER A 14 17.68 1.53 19.36
C SER A 14 17.89 0.01 19.39
N ASP A 15 17.90 -0.58 20.59
CA ASP A 15 17.89 -2.02 20.83
C ASP A 15 16.56 -2.71 20.46
N CYS A 16 15.45 -2.02 20.24
CA CYS A 16 14.18 -2.68 19.85
C CYS A 16 14.19 -3.28 18.42
N LEU A 17 15.20 -2.93 17.60
CA LEU A 17 15.45 -3.60 16.32
C LEU A 17 16.09 -5.00 16.51
N HIS A 18 16.84 -5.20 17.59
CA HIS A 18 17.53 -6.46 17.85
C HIS A 18 16.57 -7.64 18.14
N PRO A 19 15.48 -7.50 18.93
CA PRO A 19 14.51 -8.58 19.15
C PRO A 19 13.73 -9.00 17.90
N ILE A 20 13.46 -8.08 16.96
CA ILE A 20 12.73 -8.40 15.72
C ILE A 20 13.59 -9.32 14.85
N GLN A 21 14.89 -9.01 14.77
CA GLN A 21 15.86 -9.70 13.92
C GLN A 21 16.21 -11.10 14.43
N ASP A 22 16.15 -11.31 15.75
CA ASP A 22 16.41 -12.61 16.38
C ASP A 22 15.24 -13.61 16.21
N ILE A 23 14.04 -13.13 15.90
CA ILE A 23 12.81 -13.95 15.80
C ILE A 23 12.36 -14.16 14.35
N ILE A 24 12.52 -13.16 13.47
CA ILE A 24 12.07 -13.22 12.07
C ILE A 24 13.15 -12.69 11.14
N SER A 25 13.53 -13.48 10.13
CA SER A 25 14.39 -12.97 9.07
C SER A 25 13.69 -11.87 8.27
N ASP A 26 14.36 -10.72 8.09
CA ASP A 26 13.87 -9.60 7.29
C ASP A 26 13.32 -10.04 5.92
N VAL A 27 13.93 -11.06 5.32
CA VAL A 27 13.57 -11.60 4.00
C VAL A 27 12.13 -12.08 3.95
N ILE A 28 11.62 -12.66 5.05
CA ILE A 28 10.25 -13.19 5.12
C ILE A 28 9.24 -12.03 5.13
N LEU A 29 9.61 -10.88 5.68
CA LEU A 29 8.77 -9.69 5.74
C LEU A 29 8.78 -8.84 4.45
N GLN A 30 9.71 -9.11 3.52
CA GLN A 30 9.81 -8.32 2.28
C GLN A 30 8.64 -8.54 1.33
N TYR A 31 8.07 -9.74 1.27
CA TYR A 31 7.05 -10.09 0.28
C TYR A 31 5.77 -10.62 0.96
N PRO A 32 5.04 -9.76 1.69
CA PRO A 32 3.78 -10.14 2.32
C PRO A 32 2.80 -10.68 1.27
N LYS A 33 2.15 -11.80 1.60
CA LYS A 33 1.10 -12.42 0.77
C LYS A 33 -0.23 -12.58 1.51
N GLN A 34 -0.25 -12.28 2.80
CA GLN A 34 -1.41 -12.42 3.67
C GLN A 34 -1.55 -11.17 4.54
N GLY A 35 -2.79 -10.73 4.72
CA GLY A 35 -3.14 -9.63 5.60
C GLY A 35 -4.35 -9.99 6.45
N ILE A 36 -4.37 -9.54 7.70
CA ILE A 36 -5.51 -9.62 8.61
C ILE A 36 -6.06 -8.22 8.82
N PHE A 37 -7.38 -8.11 8.79
CA PHE A 37 -8.08 -6.85 8.93
C PHE A 37 -9.13 -7.02 10.02
N SER A 38 -9.07 -6.14 11.01
CA SER A 38 -10.17 -5.94 11.94
C SER A 38 -11.20 -5.01 11.28
N VAL A 39 -12.48 -5.35 11.38
CA VAL A 39 -13.58 -4.52 10.88
C VAL A 39 -14.62 -4.37 11.97
N THR A 40 -14.54 -3.28 12.71
CA THR A 40 -15.38 -2.97 13.86
C THR A 40 -16.83 -2.70 13.44
N CYS A 41 -17.05 -2.09 12.27
CA CYS A 41 -18.37 -1.76 11.75
C CYS A 41 -18.57 -2.33 10.33
N PRO A 42 -18.94 -3.62 10.18
CA PRO A 42 -19.17 -4.21 8.87
C PRO A 42 -20.30 -3.52 8.10
N HIS A 43 -20.12 -3.35 6.78
CA HIS A 43 -21.11 -2.71 5.92
C HIS A 43 -20.97 -3.18 4.46
N PRO A 44 -22.07 -3.29 3.67
CA PRO A 44 -21.99 -3.65 2.26
C PRO A 44 -21.15 -2.70 1.40
N ASP A 45 -21.00 -1.45 1.84
CA ASP A 45 -20.18 -0.41 1.18
C ASP A 45 -18.72 -0.38 1.66
N ILE A 46 -18.25 -1.44 2.31
CA ILE A 46 -16.82 -1.63 2.52
C ILE A 46 -16.24 -2.34 1.30
N PHE A 47 -15.26 -1.69 0.68
CA PHE A 47 -14.56 -2.18 -0.49
C PHE A 47 -13.09 -2.45 -0.15
N LEU A 48 -12.56 -3.54 -0.69
CA LEU A 48 -11.14 -3.71 -0.85
C LEU A 48 -10.74 -3.17 -2.23
N VAL A 49 -9.87 -2.16 -2.25
CA VAL A 49 -9.38 -1.53 -3.47
C VAL A 49 -7.93 -1.95 -3.71
N ALA A 50 -7.67 -2.58 -4.84
CA ALA A 50 -6.33 -2.87 -5.31
C ALA A 50 -5.86 -1.74 -6.22
N ARG A 51 -4.79 -1.05 -5.82
CA ARG A 51 -4.08 -0.08 -6.67
C ARG A 51 -2.84 -0.75 -7.23
N ILE A 52 -2.70 -0.72 -8.56
CA ILE A 52 -1.57 -1.29 -9.29
C ILE A 52 -0.71 -0.13 -9.77
N GLU A 53 0.56 -0.21 -9.42
CA GLU A 53 1.57 0.76 -9.83
C GLU A 53 2.59 0.10 -10.72
N LYS A 54 3.31 0.94 -11.46
CA LYS A 54 4.37 0.51 -12.35
C LYS A 54 5.58 1.43 -12.21
N VAL A 55 6.76 0.97 -12.60
CA VAL A 55 7.92 1.86 -12.79
C VAL A 55 7.56 2.96 -13.79
N LEU A 56 7.90 4.20 -13.44
CA LEU A 56 7.64 5.38 -14.27
C LEU A 56 8.16 5.18 -15.70
N GLN A 57 7.27 5.28 -16.70
CA GLN A 57 7.61 5.05 -18.10
C GLN A 57 6.84 5.98 -19.06
N GLY A 58 6.64 7.24 -18.69
CA GLY A 58 5.90 8.19 -19.53
C GLY A 58 4.43 8.29 -19.14
N SER A 59 3.54 8.64 -20.08
CA SER A 59 2.11 8.78 -19.79
C SER A 59 1.44 7.42 -19.54
N ILE A 60 0.44 7.39 -18.64
CA ILE A 60 -0.32 6.17 -18.32
C ILE A 60 -0.97 5.61 -19.60
N THR A 61 -1.57 6.46 -20.43
CA THR A 61 -2.22 6.04 -21.68
C THR A 61 -1.28 5.33 -22.64
N HIS A 62 -0.06 5.85 -22.85
CA HIS A 62 0.90 5.20 -23.74
C HIS A 62 1.45 3.91 -23.14
N CYS A 63 1.72 3.91 -21.82
CA CYS A 63 2.20 2.72 -21.10
C CYS A 63 1.19 1.58 -21.07
N ALA A 64 -0.10 1.90 -20.95
CA ALA A 64 -1.17 0.93 -20.83
C ALA A 64 -1.50 0.26 -22.17
N GLU A 65 -1.30 0.94 -23.30
CA GLU A 65 -1.74 0.47 -24.62
C GLU A 65 -1.35 -0.99 -24.92
N PRO A 66 -0.10 -1.46 -24.69
CA PRO A 66 0.28 -2.84 -24.97
C PRO A 66 -0.46 -3.88 -24.11
N TYR A 67 -1.02 -3.48 -22.97
CA TYR A 67 -1.73 -4.35 -22.03
C TYR A 67 -3.25 -4.33 -22.23
N MET A 68 -3.76 -3.44 -23.08
CA MET A 68 -5.21 -3.30 -23.35
C MET A 68 -5.68 -4.16 -24.53
N LYS A 69 -4.76 -4.62 -25.36
CA LYS A 69 -5.05 -5.39 -26.58
C LYS A 69 -4.55 -6.81 -26.39
N SER A 70 -5.38 -7.81 -26.68
CA SER A 70 -4.96 -9.22 -26.72
C SER A 70 -4.09 -9.43 -27.97
N SER A 71 -2.78 -9.30 -27.82
CA SER A 71 -1.82 -9.56 -28.89
C SER A 71 -0.86 -10.68 -28.47
N ASP A 72 -0.96 -11.83 -29.14
CA ASP A 72 -0.03 -12.95 -28.95
C ASP A 72 1.30 -12.73 -29.70
N SER A 73 1.59 -11.49 -30.11
CA SER A 73 2.81 -11.16 -30.83
C SER A 73 4.01 -11.20 -29.88
N SER A 74 4.77 -12.28 -29.95
CA SER A 74 6.05 -12.43 -29.24
C SER A 74 6.99 -11.23 -29.48
N LYS A 75 7.01 -10.67 -30.70
CA LYS A 75 7.81 -9.47 -31.01
C LYS A 75 7.38 -8.25 -30.19
N VAL A 76 6.08 -8.04 -30.01
CA VAL A 76 5.54 -6.94 -29.19
C VAL A 76 5.86 -7.19 -27.72
N ALA A 77 5.64 -8.40 -27.22
CA ALA A 77 5.97 -8.76 -25.83
C ALA A 77 7.46 -8.54 -25.51
N GLN A 78 8.37 -8.96 -26.38
CA GLN A 78 9.81 -8.74 -26.23
C GLN A 78 10.18 -7.24 -26.26
N LYS A 79 9.52 -6.44 -27.12
CA LYS A 79 9.72 -4.99 -27.15
C LYS A 79 9.26 -4.33 -25.84
N VAL A 80 8.09 -4.72 -25.33
CA VAL A 80 7.57 -4.23 -24.04
C VAL A 80 8.52 -4.61 -22.90
N LEU A 81 8.99 -5.86 -22.86
CA LEU A 81 9.95 -6.33 -21.86
C LEU A 81 11.28 -5.56 -21.90
N LYS A 82 11.84 -5.34 -23.10
CA LYS A 82 13.08 -4.55 -23.28
C LYS A 82 12.92 -3.13 -22.75
N ASN A 83 11.80 -2.48 -23.09
CA ASN A 83 11.50 -1.13 -22.63
C ASN A 83 11.30 -1.08 -21.10
N ALA A 84 10.61 -2.07 -20.54
CA ALA A 84 10.42 -2.19 -19.09
C ALA A 84 11.77 -2.36 -18.36
N LYS A 85 12.67 -3.23 -18.85
CA LYS A 85 14.02 -3.39 -18.29
C LYS A 85 14.81 -2.08 -18.30
N GLN A 86 14.79 -1.36 -19.42
CA GLN A 86 15.47 -0.06 -19.54
C GLN A 86 14.88 0.98 -18.56
N ALA A 87 13.56 1.01 -18.40
CA ALA A 87 12.89 1.88 -17.44
C ALA A 87 13.26 1.52 -15.99
N CYS A 88 13.27 0.24 -15.63
CA CYS A 88 13.68 -0.23 -14.30
C CYS A 88 15.14 0.15 -13.98
N GLN A 89 16.05 0.06 -14.95
CA GLN A 89 17.45 0.45 -14.74
C GLN A 89 17.60 1.96 -14.48
N ARG A 90 16.82 2.79 -15.16
CA ARG A 90 16.96 4.26 -15.10
C ARG A 90 16.11 4.93 -14.02
N LEU A 91 14.90 4.43 -13.82
CA LEU A 91 13.84 5.04 -13.02
C LEU A 91 13.26 4.06 -12.00
N GLY A 92 13.99 2.99 -11.67
CA GLY A 92 13.53 1.89 -10.80
C GLY A 92 13.10 2.31 -9.40
N GLN A 93 13.43 3.51 -8.94
CA GLN A 93 12.94 4.07 -7.67
C GLN A 93 11.60 4.81 -7.79
N TYR A 94 11.25 5.28 -8.99
CA TYR A 94 10.04 6.05 -9.23
C TYR A 94 8.90 5.15 -9.71
N ARG A 95 7.73 5.33 -9.11
CA ARG A 95 6.51 4.62 -9.49
C ARG A 95 5.53 5.60 -10.13
N MET A 96 4.60 5.05 -10.88
CA MET A 96 3.46 5.77 -11.43
C MET A 96 2.21 4.91 -11.24
N PRO A 97 1.03 5.54 -11.14
CA PRO A 97 -0.23 4.81 -11.11
C PRO A 97 -0.44 4.11 -12.45
N PHE A 98 -1.05 2.93 -12.43
CA PHE A 98 -1.23 2.13 -13.65
C PHE A 98 -2.66 1.61 -13.81
N ALA A 99 -3.17 0.92 -12.81
CA ALA A 99 -4.52 0.35 -12.83
C ALA A 99 -5.11 0.25 -11.43
N TRP A 100 -6.40 0.01 -11.34
CA TRP A 100 -7.09 -0.29 -10.09
C TRP A 100 -8.18 -1.33 -10.30
N ALA A 101 -8.52 -2.04 -9.24
CA ALA A 101 -9.66 -2.94 -9.18
C ALA A 101 -10.29 -2.86 -7.79
N ALA A 102 -11.53 -3.28 -7.65
CA ALA A 102 -12.19 -3.31 -6.36
C ALA A 102 -13.06 -4.56 -6.18
N ARG A 103 -13.39 -4.85 -4.92
CA ARG A 103 -14.30 -5.91 -4.50
C ARG A 103 -15.04 -5.45 -3.25
N THR A 104 -16.34 -5.72 -3.15
CA THR A 104 -17.12 -5.57 -1.91
C THR A 104 -16.80 -6.70 -0.94
N LEU A 105 -16.72 -6.40 0.37
CA LEU A 105 -16.39 -7.41 1.37
C LEU A 105 -17.63 -8.09 1.97
N PHE A 106 -18.63 -7.33 2.38
CA PHE A 106 -19.79 -7.83 3.11
C PHE A 106 -21.06 -7.83 2.26
N LYS A 107 -21.93 -8.82 2.49
CA LYS A 107 -23.25 -8.92 1.84
C LYS A 107 -24.30 -8.06 2.52
N ASP A 108 -24.15 -7.84 3.82
CA ASP A 108 -25.13 -7.18 4.68
C ASP A 108 -24.44 -6.36 5.79
N MET A 109 -25.24 -5.64 6.55
CA MET A 109 -24.78 -4.88 7.73
C MET A 109 -24.53 -5.77 8.97
N ALA A 110 -24.85 -7.07 8.89
CA ALA A 110 -24.54 -8.02 9.96
C ALA A 110 -23.10 -8.56 9.86
N GLY A 111 -22.37 -8.20 8.80
CA GLY A 111 -20.99 -8.61 8.59
C GLY A 111 -20.85 -9.97 7.92
N THR A 112 -21.87 -10.45 7.21
CA THR A 112 -21.75 -11.68 6.43
C THR A 112 -20.77 -11.47 5.27
N LEU A 113 -19.61 -12.12 5.35
CA LEU A 113 -18.56 -12.01 4.34
C LEU A 113 -19.00 -12.64 2.99
N ASP A 114 -18.76 -11.94 1.88
CA ASP A 114 -18.93 -12.49 0.53
C ASP A 114 -17.67 -13.20 0.04
N LYS A 115 -17.49 -14.46 0.47
CA LYS A 115 -16.36 -15.28 0.05
C LYS A 115 -16.33 -15.56 -1.47
N SER A 116 -17.50 -15.58 -2.12
CA SER A 116 -17.65 -15.87 -3.55
C SER A 116 -17.36 -14.68 -4.47
N ALA A 117 -17.42 -13.44 -3.96
CA ALA A 117 -17.10 -12.27 -4.75
C ALA A 117 -15.67 -12.36 -5.33
N ARG A 118 -15.47 -11.76 -6.50
CA ARG A 118 -14.14 -11.61 -7.11
C ARG A 118 -13.83 -10.14 -7.24
N PHE A 119 -12.55 -9.83 -7.42
CA PHE A 119 -12.17 -8.50 -7.88
C PHE A 119 -12.80 -8.24 -9.25
N SER A 120 -13.12 -6.97 -9.49
CA SER A 120 -13.43 -6.49 -10.83
C SER A 120 -12.27 -6.76 -11.78
N THR A 121 -12.51 -6.55 -13.08
CA THR A 121 -11.41 -6.39 -14.02
C THR A 121 -10.50 -5.23 -13.60
N LEU A 122 -9.28 -5.21 -14.15
CA LEU A 122 -8.33 -4.14 -13.89
C LEU A 122 -8.69 -2.93 -14.76
N TYR A 123 -9.15 -1.85 -14.14
CA TYR A 123 -9.41 -0.60 -14.84
C TYR A 123 -8.13 0.21 -14.94
N LYS A 124 -7.83 0.75 -16.13
CA LYS A 124 -6.70 1.67 -16.31
C LYS A 124 -6.92 2.90 -15.43
N GLN A 125 -5.89 3.30 -14.68
CA GLN A 125 -5.94 4.50 -13.86
C GLN A 125 -5.97 5.76 -14.73
N ASP A 126 -6.86 6.69 -14.40
CA ASP A 126 -6.87 8.04 -14.98
C ASP A 126 -5.92 8.93 -14.19
N SER A 127 -4.99 9.59 -14.87
CA SER A 127 -3.99 10.47 -14.25
C SER A 127 -4.58 11.71 -13.59
N ASN A 128 -5.83 12.04 -13.89
CA ASN A 128 -6.53 13.19 -13.33
C ASN A 128 -7.56 12.81 -12.26
N LYS A 129 -7.62 11.52 -11.87
CA LYS A 129 -8.60 11.01 -10.90
C LYS A 129 -7.92 10.15 -9.85
N LEU A 130 -6.98 10.75 -9.13
CA LEU A 130 -6.20 10.07 -8.09
C LEU A 130 -6.73 10.34 -6.69
N SER A 131 -7.48 11.41 -6.49
CA SER A 131 -7.95 11.81 -5.18
C SER A 131 -8.81 10.73 -4.52
N ASN A 132 -8.87 10.74 -3.19
CA ASN A 132 -9.77 9.86 -2.45
C ASN A 132 -11.24 10.12 -2.82
N GLU A 133 -11.62 11.37 -3.12
CA GLU A 133 -12.98 11.70 -3.57
C GLU A 133 -13.31 11.06 -4.92
N ASP A 134 -12.37 11.06 -5.87
CA ASP A 134 -12.58 10.43 -7.17
C ASP A 134 -12.73 8.91 -7.02
N MET A 135 -11.92 8.30 -6.17
CA MET A 135 -12.05 6.87 -5.86
C MET A 135 -13.42 6.58 -5.24
N LEU A 136 -13.88 7.38 -4.27
CA LEU A 136 -15.20 7.21 -3.67
C LEU A 136 -16.33 7.38 -4.70
N LYS A 137 -16.24 8.33 -5.63
CA LYS A 137 -17.20 8.48 -6.73
C LYS A 137 -17.23 7.25 -7.65
N LEU A 138 -16.06 6.67 -7.96
CA LEU A 138 -15.96 5.43 -8.74
C LEU A 138 -16.59 4.25 -7.98
N LEU A 139 -16.33 4.13 -6.68
CA LEU A 139 -16.89 3.06 -5.84
C LEU A 139 -18.41 3.19 -5.64
N ALA A 140 -18.94 4.41 -5.54
CA ALA A 140 -20.38 4.66 -5.48
C ALA A 140 -21.11 4.19 -6.75
N ASP A 141 -20.42 4.16 -7.88
CA ASP A 141 -20.92 3.66 -9.16
C ASP A 141 -20.54 2.19 -9.44
N PHE A 142 -19.82 1.53 -8.53
CA PHE A 142 -19.29 0.17 -8.72
C PHE A 142 -20.38 -0.87 -8.98
N ARG A 143 -21.56 -0.70 -8.37
CA ARG A 143 -22.72 -1.59 -8.56
C ARG A 143 -23.54 -1.29 -9.82
N LYS A 144 -23.11 -0.35 -10.67
CA LYS A 144 -23.80 0.06 -11.90
C LYS A 144 -23.02 -0.44 -13.13
N PRO A 145 -23.34 -1.62 -13.68
CA PRO A 145 -22.58 -2.23 -14.78
C PRO A 145 -22.46 -1.32 -16.01
N GLU A 146 -23.48 -0.52 -16.30
CA GLU A 146 -23.52 0.44 -17.40
C GLU A 146 -22.49 1.57 -17.27
N LYS A 147 -22.06 1.88 -16.03
CA LYS A 147 -20.98 2.85 -15.78
C LYS A 147 -19.62 2.16 -15.80
N MET A 148 -19.49 1.03 -15.11
CA MET A 148 -18.24 0.29 -14.98
C MET A 148 -17.73 -0.27 -16.31
N SER A 149 -18.63 -0.69 -17.21
CA SER A 149 -18.29 -1.19 -18.55
C SER A 149 -17.69 -0.14 -19.49
N LYS A 150 -17.81 1.16 -19.17
CA LYS A 150 -17.22 2.26 -19.96
C LYS A 150 -15.77 2.54 -19.60
N LEU A 151 -15.29 1.99 -18.48
CA LEU A 151 -13.93 2.23 -18.02
C LEU A 151 -12.93 1.43 -18.88
N PRO A 152 -11.81 2.04 -19.29
CA PRO A 152 -10.77 1.34 -20.05
C PRO A 152 -10.18 0.19 -19.22
N VAL A 153 -10.10 -1.00 -19.81
CA VAL A 153 -9.65 -2.22 -19.14
C VAL A 153 -8.21 -2.56 -19.50
N ILE A 154 -7.42 -2.93 -18.49
CA ILE A 154 -6.12 -3.60 -18.62
C ILE A 154 -6.36 -5.11 -18.56
N LEU A 155 -5.82 -5.85 -19.52
CA LEU A 155 -5.93 -7.30 -19.53
C LEU A 155 -5.05 -7.90 -18.44
N GLY A 156 -5.66 -8.74 -17.60
CA GLY A 156 -5.01 -9.38 -16.46
C GLY A 156 -6.05 -9.80 -15.43
N ASN A 157 -5.63 -10.64 -14.49
CA ASN A 157 -6.48 -11.12 -13.39
C ASN A 157 -5.79 -10.81 -12.06
N LEU A 158 -6.61 -10.51 -11.06
CA LEU A 158 -6.18 -10.37 -9.67
C LEU A 158 -6.99 -11.35 -8.82
N ASP A 159 -6.31 -12.40 -8.36
CA ASP A 159 -6.92 -13.45 -7.55
C ASP A 159 -6.52 -13.26 -6.08
N ILE A 160 -7.50 -12.86 -5.25
CA ILE A 160 -7.33 -12.68 -3.81
C ILE A 160 -8.44 -13.47 -3.10
N THR A 161 -8.02 -14.35 -2.19
CA THR A 161 -8.94 -15.11 -1.33
C THR A 161 -9.20 -14.32 -0.06
N ILE A 162 -10.47 -14.24 0.35
CA ILE A 162 -10.88 -13.56 1.58
C ILE A 162 -11.70 -14.55 2.40
N ASP A 163 -11.30 -14.73 3.65
CA ASP A 163 -11.95 -15.63 4.59
C ASP A 163 -11.99 -15.00 6.00
N ASN A 164 -12.83 -15.56 6.85
CA ASN A 164 -12.81 -15.27 8.28
C ASN A 164 -11.51 -15.79 8.88
N VAL A 165 -10.98 -15.02 9.82
CA VAL A 165 -9.73 -15.32 10.50
C VAL A 165 -10.02 -16.20 11.73
N SER A 166 -9.26 -17.27 11.90
CA SER A 166 -9.31 -18.11 13.11
C SER A 166 -8.85 -17.30 14.33
N PRO A 167 -9.42 -17.48 15.53
CA PRO A 167 -8.90 -16.84 16.75
C PRO A 167 -7.43 -17.18 17.06
N GLU A 168 -6.95 -18.33 16.58
CA GLU A 168 -5.60 -18.83 16.79
C GLU A 168 -4.77 -18.71 15.49
N VAL A 169 -4.53 -17.48 15.02
CA VAL A 169 -3.65 -17.26 13.88
C VAL A 169 -2.19 -17.41 14.32
N PRO A 170 -1.42 -18.35 13.78
CA PRO A 170 0.02 -18.40 14.03
C PRO A 170 0.77 -17.38 13.17
N ASN A 171 2.00 -17.05 13.56
CA ASN A 171 2.96 -16.37 12.68
C ASN A 171 2.50 -15.02 12.10
N PHE A 172 1.78 -14.21 12.89
CA PHE A 172 1.41 -12.86 12.45
C PHE A 172 2.19 -11.77 13.18
N VAL A 173 2.40 -10.66 12.47
CA VAL A 173 2.99 -9.44 13.00
C VAL A 173 1.95 -8.35 13.05
N ASN A 174 2.01 -7.50 14.07
CA ASN A 174 1.11 -6.35 14.16
C ASN A 174 1.50 -5.25 13.15
N SER A 175 0.78 -4.13 13.13
CA SER A 175 1.05 -3.00 12.23
C SER A 175 2.45 -2.39 12.40
N SER A 176 3.13 -2.66 13.53
CA SER A 176 4.49 -2.21 13.84
C SER A 176 5.58 -3.23 13.47
N TYR A 177 5.19 -4.34 12.85
CA TYR A 177 6.02 -5.51 12.54
C TYR A 177 6.54 -6.22 13.79
N ILE A 178 5.85 -6.05 14.92
CA ILE A 178 6.16 -6.76 16.17
C ILE A 178 5.51 -8.14 16.09
N PRO A 179 6.27 -9.23 16.28
CA PRO A 179 5.74 -10.59 16.31
C PRO A 179 4.74 -10.75 17.46
N MET A 180 3.57 -11.31 17.15
CA MET A 180 2.59 -11.65 18.18
C MET A 180 2.84 -13.06 18.74
N LYS A 181 2.29 -13.34 19.94
CA LYS A 181 2.44 -14.66 20.60
C LYS A 181 1.98 -15.77 19.63
N GLN A 182 2.68 -16.91 19.62
CA GLN A 182 2.55 -18.01 18.64
C GLN A 182 3.34 -17.81 17.32
N PHE A 183 4.60 -17.38 17.43
CA PHE A 183 5.52 -17.41 16.30
C PHE A 183 6.29 -18.75 16.27
N GLU A 184 5.98 -19.58 15.28
CA GLU A 184 6.72 -20.80 14.97
C GLU A 184 8.07 -20.43 14.37
N ASN A 185 9.14 -20.97 14.93
CA ASN A 185 10.50 -20.70 14.48
C ASN A 185 10.84 -21.59 13.26
N ASN A 186 10.12 -21.41 12.14
CA ASN A 186 10.28 -22.17 10.91
C ASN A 186 10.56 -21.23 9.73
N SER A 187 11.67 -21.44 9.04
CA SER A 187 12.11 -20.63 7.88
C SER A 187 11.17 -20.67 6.67
N LYS A 188 10.15 -21.54 6.69
CA LYS A 188 9.08 -21.61 5.67
C LYS A 188 7.74 -21.03 6.12
N ALA A 189 7.64 -20.51 7.35
CA ALA A 189 6.40 -19.93 7.86
C ALA A 189 5.98 -18.74 7.02
N VAL A 190 4.71 -18.72 6.59
CA VAL A 190 4.12 -17.56 5.94
C VAL A 190 3.74 -16.57 7.01
N VAL A 191 4.30 -15.37 6.93
CA VAL A 191 3.99 -14.31 7.89
C VAL A 191 2.77 -13.54 7.43
N THR A 192 1.80 -13.42 8.34
CA THR A 192 0.59 -12.64 8.10
C THR A 192 0.74 -11.26 8.73
N PHE A 193 0.33 -10.23 8.01
CA PHE A 193 0.43 -8.85 8.48
C PHE A 193 -0.92 -8.35 8.97
N GLU A 194 -0.99 -7.96 10.23
CA GLU A 194 -2.16 -7.23 10.73
C GLU A 194 -2.15 -5.80 10.20
N VAL A 195 -3.26 -5.40 9.61
CA VAL A 195 -3.51 -4.03 9.19
C VAL A 195 -4.35 -3.36 10.28
N GLU A 196 -3.82 -2.28 10.83
CA GLU A 196 -4.47 -1.49 11.86
C GLU A 196 -5.74 -0.82 11.31
N GLU A 197 -6.85 -1.02 12.01
CA GLU A 197 -8.11 -0.34 11.70
C GLU A 197 -8.10 1.07 12.30
N PHE A 198 -8.37 2.08 11.48
CA PHE A 198 -8.73 3.41 11.98
C PHE A 198 -10.18 3.39 12.48
N VAL A 199 -10.35 3.01 13.74
CA VAL A 199 -11.67 2.84 14.37
C VAL A 199 -12.46 4.16 14.32
N PRO A 200 -13.75 4.14 13.93
CA PRO A 200 -14.61 5.32 13.99
C PRO A 200 -14.61 5.96 15.38
N CYS A 201 -14.64 7.29 15.44
CA CYS A 201 -14.71 8.06 16.70
C CYS A 201 -16.10 7.93 17.37
N ILE A 202 -16.45 6.73 17.82
CA ILE A 202 -17.71 6.40 18.48
C ILE A 202 -17.38 5.93 19.91
N PRO A 203 -18.00 6.51 20.96
CA PRO A 203 -17.66 6.20 22.35
C PRO A 203 -17.63 4.71 22.71
N LYS A 204 -18.53 3.92 22.12
CA LYS A 204 -18.63 2.46 22.35
C LYS A 204 -17.42 1.66 21.86
N HIS A 205 -16.60 2.24 20.98
CA HIS A 205 -15.39 1.63 20.44
C HIS A 205 -14.12 2.26 21.00
N THR A 206 -14.24 3.24 21.90
CA THR A 206 -13.11 3.89 22.55
C THR A 206 -12.71 3.08 23.78
N GLN A 207 -11.45 2.68 23.86
CA GLN A 207 -10.87 2.08 25.06
C GLN A 207 -9.68 2.94 25.50
N PRO A 208 -9.38 3.04 26.80
CA PRO A 208 -8.21 3.75 27.26
C PRO A 208 -6.94 3.07 26.72
N PHE A 209 -6.05 3.85 26.11
CA PHE A 209 -4.75 3.35 25.72
C PHE A 209 -3.92 3.03 26.98
N THR A 210 -3.52 1.77 27.12
CA THR A 210 -2.62 1.33 28.20
C THR A 210 -1.16 1.30 27.76
N ILE A 211 -0.91 1.47 26.46
CA ILE A 211 0.40 1.47 25.81
C ILE A 211 0.35 2.55 24.71
N TYR A 212 1.43 3.30 24.56
CA TYR A 212 1.55 4.28 23.48
C TYR A 212 2.41 3.71 22.36
N ASN A 213 1.96 3.92 21.12
CA ASN A 213 2.73 3.65 19.91
C ASN A 213 2.81 4.93 19.09
N ASN A 214 4.01 5.27 18.62
CA ASN A 214 4.26 6.51 17.90
C ASN A 214 4.37 6.21 16.40
N HIS A 215 3.23 6.02 15.73
CA HIS A 215 3.17 5.98 14.28
C HIS A 215 2.87 7.37 13.72
N LEU A 216 3.63 7.80 12.71
CA LEU A 216 3.38 9.02 11.96
C LEU A 216 2.94 8.65 10.54
N TYR A 217 1.71 8.97 10.18
CA TYR A 217 1.21 8.76 8.83
C TYR A 217 1.24 10.08 8.05
N VAL A 218 1.99 10.10 6.95
CA VAL A 218 2.13 11.25 6.04
C VAL A 218 1.38 10.95 4.75
N TYR A 219 0.43 11.83 4.40
CA TYR A 219 -0.38 11.72 3.19
C TYR A 219 -0.18 12.96 2.31
N PRO A 220 0.79 12.95 1.38
CA PRO A 220 0.88 14.01 0.37
C PRO A 220 -0.42 14.05 -0.43
N LYS A 221 -1.08 15.22 -0.48
CA LYS A 221 -2.38 15.35 -1.16
C LYS A 221 -2.22 15.80 -2.60
N HIS A 222 -1.60 16.96 -2.79
CA HIS A 222 -1.42 17.55 -4.10
C HIS A 222 -0.33 18.62 -4.09
N LEU A 223 0.18 18.95 -5.27
CA LEU A 223 1.01 20.14 -5.50
C LEU A 223 0.31 21.04 -6.53
N LYS A 224 0.60 22.35 -6.48
CA LYS A 224 -0.02 23.33 -7.38
C LYS A 224 1.02 24.29 -7.96
N TYR A 225 1.50 24.00 -9.17
CA TYR A 225 2.53 24.80 -9.85
C TYR A 225 2.02 25.62 -11.05
N ASP A 226 0.78 25.43 -11.46
CA ASP A 226 0.14 26.14 -12.59
C ASP A 226 0.26 27.68 -12.56
N SER A 227 0.29 28.26 -11.36
CA SER A 227 0.29 29.69 -11.10
C SER A 227 1.66 30.22 -10.65
N GLN A 228 2.68 29.36 -10.61
CA GLN A 228 3.99 29.69 -10.06
C GLN A 228 4.95 30.20 -11.14
N LYS A 229 5.25 31.51 -11.10
CA LYS A 229 6.17 32.16 -12.07
C LYS A 229 7.57 31.55 -12.05
N SER A 230 8.10 31.23 -10.87
CA SER A 230 9.44 30.64 -10.70
C SER A 230 9.53 29.20 -11.20
N PHE A 231 8.40 28.50 -11.33
CA PHE A 231 8.31 27.07 -11.65
C PHE A 231 7.39 26.80 -12.84
N ALA A 232 7.31 27.73 -13.80
CA ALA A 232 6.36 27.67 -14.92
C ALA A 232 6.45 26.41 -15.81
N LYS A 233 7.52 25.61 -15.70
CA LYS A 233 7.73 24.35 -16.43
C LYS A 233 7.82 23.11 -15.52
N ALA A 234 7.55 23.26 -14.22
CA ALA A 234 7.62 22.14 -13.27
C ALA A 234 6.62 21.05 -13.66
N ARG A 235 7.14 19.86 -13.95
CA ARG A 235 6.39 18.67 -14.37
C ARG A 235 7.23 17.43 -14.08
N ASN A 236 6.60 16.25 -14.05
CA ASN A 236 7.25 15.00 -13.61
C ASN A 236 7.83 15.15 -12.20
N ILE A 237 7.02 15.66 -11.28
CA ILE A 237 7.46 16.07 -9.95
C ILE A 237 7.57 14.83 -9.07
N ALA A 238 8.74 14.64 -8.46
CA ALA A 238 8.96 13.62 -7.45
C ALA A 238 8.90 14.27 -6.06
N VAL A 239 8.14 13.66 -5.14
CA VAL A 239 8.14 14.04 -3.73
C VAL A 239 8.93 13.00 -2.97
N CYS A 240 10.00 13.45 -2.32
CA CYS A 240 10.79 12.65 -1.39
C CYS A 240 10.39 13.02 0.03
N ILE A 241 10.15 12.02 0.86
CA ILE A 241 9.85 12.17 2.28
C ILE A 241 11.02 11.57 3.06
N GLU A 242 11.58 12.37 3.95
CA GLU A 242 12.67 12.01 4.86
C GLU A 242 12.27 12.37 6.29
N PHE A 243 12.69 11.56 7.26
CA PHE A 243 12.56 11.87 8.67
C PHE A 243 13.94 12.12 9.26
N ARG A 244 14.16 13.27 9.90
CA ARG A 244 15.45 13.71 10.44
C ARG A 244 15.30 14.03 11.93
N ASP A 245 16.38 13.86 12.68
CA ASP A 245 16.46 14.12 14.12
C ASP A 245 16.89 15.55 14.47
N SER A 246 17.38 16.31 13.49
CA SER A 246 17.83 17.69 13.63
C SER A 246 17.62 18.46 12.32
N ASP A 247 17.53 19.79 12.44
CA ASP A 247 17.50 20.73 11.31
C ASP A 247 18.92 21.08 10.80
N ASP A 248 19.97 20.50 11.39
CA ASP A 248 21.36 20.69 10.95
C ASP A 248 21.56 20.27 9.49
N GLU A 249 22.34 21.04 8.71
CA GLU A 249 22.55 20.77 7.29
C GLU A 249 23.15 19.38 7.01
N ASP A 250 23.99 18.89 7.92
CA ASP A 250 24.64 17.57 7.84
C ASP A 250 23.79 16.42 8.43
N SER A 251 22.60 16.71 8.96
CA SER A 251 21.71 15.68 9.52
C SER A 251 21.37 14.64 8.45
N ARG A 252 21.41 13.36 8.82
CA ARG A 252 21.12 12.24 7.92
C ARG A 252 19.72 11.72 8.18
N PRO A 253 18.95 11.40 7.13
CA PRO A 253 17.61 10.85 7.30
C PRO A 253 17.63 9.53 8.05
N LEU A 254 16.83 9.37 9.09
CA LEU A 254 16.73 8.18 9.93
C LEU A 254 16.08 7.01 9.16
N LYS A 255 16.53 5.78 9.45
CA LYS A 255 16.00 4.56 8.82
C LYS A 255 14.78 4.05 9.59
N CYS A 256 13.68 4.79 9.53
CA CYS A 256 12.47 4.52 10.31
C CYS A 256 11.17 4.59 9.48
N ILE A 257 11.24 4.81 8.17
CA ILE A 257 10.07 4.82 7.29
C ILE A 257 9.76 3.38 6.86
N TYR A 258 8.52 2.94 6.95
CA TYR A 258 8.12 1.60 6.52
C TYR A 258 8.28 1.46 5.00
N GLY A 259 9.16 0.55 4.60
CA GLY A 259 9.52 0.31 3.21
C GLY A 259 8.42 -0.41 2.43
N ARG A 260 8.42 -0.19 1.11
CA ARG A 260 7.51 -0.91 0.21
C ARG A 260 7.89 -2.40 0.11
N PRO A 261 6.91 -3.30 -0.13
CA PRO A 261 7.16 -4.70 -0.40
C PRO A 261 8.25 -4.92 -1.47
N GLY A 262 9.14 -5.86 -1.20
CA GLY A 262 10.29 -6.26 -2.01
C GLY A 262 11.56 -5.43 -1.79
N GLY A 263 11.50 -4.43 -0.91
CA GLY A 263 12.65 -3.66 -0.44
C GLY A 263 13.02 -3.94 1.02
N PRO A 264 13.93 -3.16 1.59
CA PRO A 264 14.20 -3.17 3.03
C PRO A 264 12.94 -2.85 3.83
N ILE A 265 12.76 -3.49 5.00
CA ILE A 265 11.63 -3.26 5.91
C ILE A 265 11.52 -1.78 6.30
N PHE A 266 12.65 -1.16 6.63
CA PHE A 266 12.73 0.26 6.92
C PHE A 266 13.65 0.95 5.93
N THR A 267 13.22 2.11 5.42
CA THR A 267 14.00 2.97 4.53
C THR A 267 14.26 4.32 5.19
N ARG A 268 15.24 5.05 4.64
CA ARG A 268 15.54 6.44 5.06
C ARG A 268 14.69 7.48 4.34
N GLN A 269 14.14 7.08 3.20
CA GLN A 269 13.36 7.94 2.33
C GLN A 269 12.21 7.14 1.73
N ALA A 270 11.11 7.82 1.45
CA ALA A 270 10.00 7.32 0.66
C ALA A 270 9.70 8.26 -0.50
N PHE A 271 9.24 7.68 -1.60
CA PHE A 271 8.77 8.42 -2.77
C PHE A 271 7.31 8.11 -3.02
N VAL A 272 6.55 9.14 -3.38
CA VAL A 272 5.19 9.00 -3.89
C VAL A 272 5.18 8.74 -5.40
N ALA A 273 4.02 8.39 -5.92
CA ALA A 273 3.83 8.22 -7.36
C ALA A 273 4.15 9.51 -8.15
N VAL A 274 4.84 9.38 -9.28
CA VAL A 274 5.16 10.48 -10.19
C VAL A 274 4.17 10.50 -11.34
N LEU A 275 3.50 11.63 -11.52
CA LEU A 275 2.57 11.84 -12.63
C LEU A 275 3.26 12.51 -13.82
N HIS A 276 3.23 11.82 -14.95
CA HIS A 276 3.91 12.28 -16.16
C HIS A 276 3.29 13.56 -16.72
N HIS A 277 4.14 14.57 -16.91
CA HIS A 277 3.81 15.89 -17.45
C HIS A 277 2.70 16.64 -16.69
N GLN A 278 2.45 16.30 -15.42
CA GLN A 278 1.50 17.01 -14.57
C GLN A 278 2.15 18.15 -13.81
N GLN A 279 1.56 19.35 -13.89
CA GLN A 279 1.96 20.53 -13.11
C GLN A 279 1.26 20.57 -11.74
N ASN A 280 0.06 19.99 -11.65
CA ASN A 280 -0.72 19.93 -10.43
C ASN A 280 -0.99 18.47 -10.05
N PRO A 281 0.03 17.68 -9.69
CA PRO A 281 -0.16 16.28 -9.38
C PRO A 281 -0.96 16.11 -8.08
N GLU A 282 -1.85 15.13 -8.08
CA GLU A 282 -2.53 14.61 -6.89
C GLU A 282 -1.98 13.23 -6.55
N PHE A 283 -1.92 12.91 -5.26
CA PHE A 283 -1.39 11.65 -4.78
C PHE A 283 -2.38 10.97 -3.85
N TYR A 284 -2.24 9.65 -3.77
CA TYR A 284 -3.03 8.81 -2.87
C TYR A 284 -2.15 8.00 -1.92
N ASP A 285 -0.84 8.25 -1.96
CA ASP A 285 0.17 7.54 -1.21
C ASP A 285 0.01 7.82 0.29
N GLU A 286 0.23 6.77 1.07
CA GLU A 286 0.35 6.81 2.52
C GLU A 286 1.78 6.37 2.86
N VAL A 287 2.49 7.18 3.64
CA VAL A 287 3.82 6.85 4.16
C VAL A 287 3.72 6.76 5.66
N LYS A 288 4.13 5.62 6.21
CA LYS A 288 4.21 5.33 7.62
C LYS A 288 5.66 5.35 8.08
#